data_AF-A0A7N0RGG9-F1
#
_entry.id   AF-A0A7N0RGG9-F1
#
_cell.length_a   1.000
_cell.length_b   1.000
_cell.length_c   1.000
_cell.angle_alpha   90.00
_cell.angle_beta   90.00
_cell.angle_gamma   90.00
#
_symmetry.space_group_name_H-M   'P 1'
#
loop_
_entity.id
_entity.type
_entity.pdbx_description
1 polymer ?
#
loop_
_entity_poly.entity_id
_entity_poly.type
_entity_poly.pdbx_seq_one_letter_code
_entity_poly.pdbx_strand_id
1 'polypeptide(L)'
;MFLYYALCFIVRMMSYNGTHALVWQISHYTHSHIQLNEYRDRVVLPSATIRFGRYIGTCIKVLDMTGLNLSTLNQIKLLTLLSTIDDLNYPEKTDIYYIVNVPYIFLACWKVVKPLLKERTRKKIQVLHGSGKDELLQIMDYESLPHFCKEQSSGSSKYFPLSLIGSTEDCFSADHPFHQGLYDYVEHQQSLFWKSRVPIKEESFQDDIPEPDPDSTEIALTTESELQKNGE
;
A
#
# COMPACT_ATOMS: atom_id res chain seq x y z
N MET A 1 9.73 -24.19 -10.89
CA MET A 1 9.85 -23.24 -12.02
C MET A 1 8.41 -22.97 -12.48
N PHE A 2 7.60 -22.07 -11.92
CA PHE A 2 7.82 -20.70 -11.47
C PHE A 2 6.86 -20.45 -10.30
N LEU A 3 7.40 -20.45 -9.08
CA LEU A 3 6.63 -20.31 -7.85
C LEU A 3 6.70 -18.88 -7.26
N TYR A 4 7.42 -17.99 -7.94
CA TYR A 4 7.79 -16.67 -7.47
C TYR A 4 7.63 -15.65 -8.59
N TYR A 5 6.43 -15.54 -9.17
CA TYR A 5 6.06 -14.28 -9.80
C TYR A 5 5.91 -13.27 -8.67
N ALA A 6 7.02 -12.57 -8.50
CA ALA A 6 7.24 -11.49 -7.59
C ALA A 6 6.03 -10.55 -7.65
N LEU A 7 5.20 -10.61 -6.62
CA LEU A 7 4.70 -9.37 -6.05
C LEU A 7 5.91 -8.63 -5.49
N CYS A 8 6.78 -8.15 -6.38
CA CYS A 8 7.77 -7.16 -6.02
C CYS A 8 6.96 -5.89 -5.77
N PHE A 9 6.52 -5.72 -4.52
CA PHE A 9 6.03 -4.43 -4.07
C PHE A 9 7.21 -3.49 -4.03
N ILE A 10 7.42 -2.86 -5.16
CA ILE A 10 8.44 -1.85 -5.34
C ILE A 10 7.80 -0.57 -4.86
N VAL A 11 7.90 -0.35 -3.55
CA VAL A 11 7.59 0.95 -2.98
C VAL A 11 8.85 1.79 -3.16
N ARG A 12 9.00 2.43 -4.33
CA ARG A 12 9.71 3.71 -4.32
C ARG A 12 8.76 4.69 -3.69
N MET A 13 8.98 4.89 -2.41
CA MET A 13 8.46 5.99 -1.64
C MET A 13 8.67 7.26 -2.47
N MET A 14 7.63 7.72 -3.16
CA MET A 14 7.70 8.88 -4.04
C MET A 14 8.20 10.06 -3.22
N SER A 15 9.45 10.45 -3.44
CA SER A 15 10.03 11.64 -2.85
C SER A 15 9.32 12.85 -3.44
N TYR A 16 8.22 13.28 -2.82
CA TYR A 16 7.58 14.53 -3.18
C TYR A 16 8.46 15.69 -2.73
N ASN A 17 8.95 16.47 -3.69
CA ASN A 17 9.65 17.73 -3.43
C ASN A 17 8.62 18.74 -2.92
N GLY A 18 8.48 18.82 -1.61
CA GLY A 18 7.62 19.82 -0.98
C GLY A 18 7.82 19.81 0.53
N THR A 19 8.07 20.98 1.09
CA THR A 19 8.16 21.28 2.53
C THR A 19 6.81 21.08 3.23
N HIS A 20 6.26 19.87 3.20
CA HIS A 20 5.12 19.45 4.02
C HIS A 20 5.63 18.77 5.28
N ALA A 21 4.99 19.05 6.42
CA ALA A 21 5.45 18.53 7.71
C ALA A 21 5.56 17.00 7.70
N LEU A 22 6.61 16.45 8.33
CA LEU A 22 6.96 15.02 8.35
C LEU A 22 5.79 14.08 8.70
N VAL A 23 4.83 14.55 9.51
CA VAL A 23 3.60 13.82 9.86
C VAL A 23 2.72 13.55 8.63
N TRP A 24 2.58 14.53 7.73
CA TRP A 24 1.81 14.38 6.49
C TRP A 24 2.46 13.37 5.55
N GLN A 25 3.80 13.34 5.50
CA GLN A 25 4.53 12.36 4.70
C GLN A 25 4.27 10.94 5.20
N ILE A 26 4.48 10.67 6.49
CA ILE A 26 4.26 9.33 7.08
C ILE A 26 2.80 8.89 6.95
N SER A 27 1.84 9.79 7.16
CA SER A 27 0.41 9.51 7.00
C SER A 27 0.08 9.12 5.55
N HIS A 28 0.59 9.87 4.58
CA HIS A 28 0.40 9.58 3.16
C HIS A 28 0.96 8.20 2.80
N TYR A 29 2.19 7.90 3.19
CA TYR A 29 2.79 6.58 2.94
C TYR A 29 2.03 5.44 3.60
N THR A 30 1.50 5.67 4.81
CA THR A 30 0.66 4.72 5.52
C THR A 30 -0.63 4.44 4.75
N HIS A 31 -1.32 5.48 4.29
CA HIS A 31 -2.55 5.35 3.53
C HIS A 31 -2.32 4.63 2.20
N SER A 32 -1.30 5.02 1.43
CA SER A 32 -0.93 4.36 0.18
C SER A 32 -0.57 2.89 0.40
N HIS A 33 0.14 2.56 1.49
CA HIS A 33 0.49 1.17 1.81
C HIS A 33 -0.75 0.32 2.12
N ILE A 34 -1.75 0.88 2.79
CA ILE A 34 -3.04 0.21 3.03
C ILE A 34 -3.76 -0.05 1.71
N GLN A 35 -3.90 0.97 0.85
CA GLN A 35 -4.53 0.82 -0.47
C GLN A 35 -3.84 -0.25 -1.32
N LEU A 36 -2.51 -0.25 -1.31
CA LEU A 36 -1.67 -1.23 -1.98
C LEU A 36 -1.90 -2.65 -1.46
N ASN A 37 -2.02 -2.82 -0.13
CA ASN A 37 -2.33 -4.10 0.49
C ASN A 37 -3.76 -4.58 0.17
N GLU A 38 -4.75 -3.68 0.11
CA GLU A 38 -6.10 -4.05 -0.32
C GLU A 38 -6.12 -4.51 -1.78
N TYR A 39 -5.44 -3.77 -2.67
CA TYR A 39 -5.34 -4.16 -4.09
C TYR A 39 -4.63 -5.51 -4.26
N ARG A 40 -3.55 -5.73 -3.50
CA ARG A 40 -2.86 -7.02 -3.43
C ARG A 40 -3.83 -8.15 -3.12
N ASP A 41 -4.56 -8.01 -2.01
CA ASP A 41 -5.36 -9.08 -1.43
C ASP A 41 -6.61 -9.37 -2.25
N ARG A 42 -7.21 -8.33 -2.85
CA ARG A 42 -8.48 -8.46 -3.58
C ARG A 42 -8.33 -8.71 -5.07
N VAL A 43 -7.21 -8.28 -5.67
CA VAL A 43 -7.01 -8.34 -7.13
C VAL A 43 -5.80 -9.20 -7.47
N VAL A 44 -4.62 -8.87 -6.94
CA VAL A 44 -3.38 -9.47 -7.43
C VAL A 44 -3.23 -10.93 -7.01
N LEU A 45 -3.40 -11.25 -5.72
CA LEU A 45 -3.26 -12.61 -5.19
C LEU A 45 -4.33 -13.57 -5.75
N PRO A 46 -5.63 -13.20 -5.85
CA PRO A 46 -6.63 -14.03 -6.52
C PRO A 46 -6.31 -14.27 -7.99
N SER A 47 -5.91 -13.23 -8.73
CA SER A 47 -5.57 -13.35 -10.15
C SER A 47 -4.36 -14.26 -10.37
N ALA A 48 -3.34 -14.15 -9.51
CA ALA A 48 -2.19 -15.05 -9.53
C ALA A 48 -2.61 -16.49 -9.20
N THR A 49 -3.46 -16.68 -8.19
CA THR A 49 -3.97 -18.01 -7.82
C THR A 49 -4.65 -18.72 -8.99
N ILE A 50 -5.51 -18.00 -9.72
CA ILE A 50 -6.18 -18.51 -10.92
C ILE A 50 -5.17 -18.82 -12.03
N ARG A 51 -4.26 -17.87 -12.33
CA ARG A 51 -3.27 -17.99 -13.40
C ARG A 51 -2.34 -19.18 -13.22
N PHE A 52 -1.94 -19.49 -11.98
CA PHE A 52 -0.99 -20.56 -11.69
C PHE A 52 -1.65 -21.87 -11.25
N GLY A 53 -2.97 -21.92 -11.14
CA GLY A 53 -3.71 -23.12 -10.75
C GLY A 53 -3.40 -23.63 -9.34
N ARG A 54 -2.90 -22.76 -8.46
CA ARG A 54 -2.55 -23.09 -7.07
C ARG A 54 -2.76 -21.87 -6.18
N TYR A 55 -3.06 -22.11 -4.90
CA TYR A 55 -3.25 -21.02 -3.95
C TYR A 55 -1.96 -20.19 -3.75
N ILE A 56 -2.08 -18.88 -3.91
CA ILE A 56 -1.04 -17.88 -3.65
C ILE A 56 -1.63 -16.85 -2.69
N GLY A 57 -1.22 -16.93 -1.42
CA GLY A 57 -1.77 -16.09 -0.34
C GLY A 57 -0.76 -15.15 0.32
N THR A 58 0.53 -15.29 0.01
CA THR A 58 1.62 -14.52 0.63
C THR A 58 2.43 -13.75 -0.41
N CYS A 59 3.20 -12.77 0.05
CA CYS A 59 4.10 -11.99 -0.79
C CYS A 59 5.42 -11.66 -0.09
N ILE A 60 6.43 -11.37 -0.90
CA ILE A 60 7.67 -10.70 -0.48
C ILE A 60 7.54 -9.20 -0.76
N LYS A 61 8.24 -8.34 -0.02
CA LYS A 61 8.29 -6.89 -0.31
C LYS A 61 9.74 -6.45 -0.48
N VAL A 62 10.05 -5.75 -1.57
CA VAL A 62 11.40 -5.25 -1.86
C VAL A 62 11.38 -3.73 -1.87
N LEU A 63 11.98 -3.13 -0.85
CA LEU A 63 11.99 -1.68 -0.64
C LEU A 63 13.34 -1.11 -1.03
N ASP A 64 13.36 -0.36 -2.13
CA ASP A 64 14.52 0.41 -2.57
C ASP A 64 14.59 1.73 -1.80
N MET A 65 15.70 1.94 -1.08
CA MET A 65 15.94 3.17 -0.32
C MET A 65 16.60 4.28 -1.15
N THR A 66 16.89 4.03 -2.43
CA THR A 66 17.51 5.02 -3.32
C THR A 66 16.63 6.26 -3.47
N GLY A 67 17.21 7.44 -3.20
CA GLY A 67 16.50 8.73 -3.35
C GLY A 67 15.44 9.00 -2.29
N LEU A 68 15.39 8.23 -1.20
CA LEU A 68 14.48 8.49 -0.08
C LEU A 68 14.97 9.68 0.76
N ASN A 69 14.38 10.86 0.53
CA ASN A 69 14.70 12.11 1.22
C ASN A 69 14.07 12.20 2.63
N LEU A 70 14.33 11.21 3.47
CA LEU A 70 13.96 11.19 4.89
C LEU A 70 15.22 11.03 5.74
N SER A 71 15.21 11.57 6.95
CA SER A 71 16.27 11.24 7.91
C SER A 71 16.25 9.73 8.19
N THR A 72 17.42 9.15 8.45
CA THR A 72 17.59 7.72 8.72
C THR A 72 16.63 7.20 9.78
N LEU A 73 16.43 7.95 10.88
CA LEU A 73 15.51 7.57 11.93
C LEU A 73 14.05 7.56 11.44
N ASN A 74 13.67 8.50 10.57
CA ASN A 74 12.33 8.52 9.99
C ASN A 74 12.11 7.39 8.99
N GLN A 75 13.13 7.03 8.21
CA GLN A 75 13.10 5.84 7.34
C GLN A 75 12.86 4.57 8.16
N ILE A 76 13.58 4.40 9.27
CA ILE A 76 13.41 3.26 10.17
C ILE A 76 12.03 3.27 10.85
N LYS A 77 11.57 4.43 11.32
CA LYS A 77 10.23 4.59 11.92
C LYS A 77 9.13 4.19 10.95
N LEU A 78 9.21 4.68 9.72
CA LEU A 78 8.27 4.32 8.68
C LEU A 78 8.32 2.82 8.38
N LEU A 79 9.50 2.24 8.15
CA LEU A 79 9.63 0.80 7.89
C LEU A 79 8.99 -0.03 9.01
N THR A 80 9.25 0.36 10.26
CA THR A 80 8.67 -0.29 11.44
C THR A 80 7.15 -0.11 11.49
N LEU A 81 6.64 1.08 11.16
CA LEU A 81 5.21 1.36 11.09
C LEU A 81 4.51 0.50 10.03
N LEU A 82 5.04 0.47 8.80
CA LEU A 82 4.48 -0.33 7.70
C LEU A 82 4.46 -1.82 8.05
N SER A 83 5.56 -2.35 8.61
CA SER A 83 5.61 -3.74 9.05
C SER A 83 4.63 -4.05 10.19
N THR A 84 4.40 -3.08 11.09
CA THR A 84 3.43 -3.22 12.18
C THR A 84 2.00 -3.21 11.64
N ILE A 85 1.68 -2.35 10.68
CA ILE A 85 0.38 -2.31 10.00
C ILE A 85 0.09 -3.65 9.33
N ASP A 86 1.07 -4.19 8.61
CA ASP A 86 0.97 -5.52 8.00
C ASP A 86 0.73 -6.62 9.03
N ASP A 87 1.51 -6.62 10.11
CA ASP A 87 1.41 -7.66 11.13
C ASP A 87 0.05 -7.65 11.86
N LEU A 88 -0.54 -6.47 12.06
CA LEU A 88 -1.81 -6.30 12.77
C LEU A 88 -3.04 -6.46 11.87
N ASN A 89 -3.02 -5.90 10.67
CA ASN A 89 -4.21 -5.82 9.80
C ASN A 89 -4.20 -6.87 8.67
N TYR A 90 -3.02 -7.36 8.29
CA TYR A 90 -2.83 -8.31 7.20
C TYR A 90 -1.98 -9.51 7.65
N PRO A 91 -2.41 -10.22 8.71
CA PRO A 91 -1.61 -11.29 9.30
C PRO A 91 -1.30 -12.36 8.26
N GLU A 92 -0.07 -12.87 8.30
CA GLU A 92 0.40 -13.98 7.45
C GLU A 92 0.39 -13.69 5.94
N LYS A 93 0.19 -12.43 5.50
CA LYS A 93 0.24 -12.04 4.08
C LYS A 93 1.63 -11.68 3.58
N THR A 94 2.52 -11.25 4.47
CA THR A 94 3.88 -10.84 4.11
C THR A 94 4.89 -11.76 4.78
N ASP A 95 5.67 -12.46 3.96
CA ASP A 95 6.70 -13.41 4.38
C ASP A 95 7.95 -12.66 4.86
N ILE A 96 8.42 -11.72 4.03
CA ILE A 96 9.69 -11.05 4.24
C ILE A 96 9.72 -9.67 3.56
N TYR A 97 10.43 -8.75 4.19
CA TYR A 97 10.78 -7.42 3.72
C TYR A 97 12.28 -7.39 3.42
N TYR A 98 12.63 -7.24 2.14
CA TYR A 98 13.99 -6.97 1.70
C TYR A 98 14.18 -5.46 1.54
N ILE A 99 15.12 -4.90 2.28
CA ILE A 99 15.50 -3.49 2.18
C ILE A 99 16.82 -3.42 1.45
N VAL A 100 16.85 -2.75 0.30
CA VAL A 100 18.00 -2.67 -0.61
C VAL A 100 18.45 -1.22 -0.79
N ASN A 101 19.66 -1.05 -1.32
CA ASN A 101 20.31 0.24 -1.59
C ASN A 101 20.31 1.18 -0.38
N VAL A 102 20.55 0.61 0.82
CA VAL A 102 20.49 1.36 2.06
C VAL A 102 21.71 2.27 2.24
N PRO A 103 21.55 3.52 2.71
CA PRO A 103 22.68 4.38 3.06
C PRO A 103 23.52 3.79 4.20
N TYR A 104 24.83 4.01 4.22
CA TYR A 104 25.70 3.49 5.30
C TYR A 104 25.25 3.88 6.71
N ILE A 105 24.74 5.11 6.87
CA ILE A 105 24.21 5.58 8.15
C ILE A 105 22.95 4.81 8.59
N PHE A 106 22.16 4.30 7.64
CA PHE A 106 21.02 3.44 7.91
C PHE A 106 21.46 2.11 8.52
N LEU A 107 22.51 1.48 7.98
CA LEU A 107 23.05 0.24 8.53
C LEU A 107 23.50 0.42 9.99
N ALA A 108 24.14 1.56 10.30
CA ALA A 108 24.56 1.87 11.67
C ALA A 108 23.36 2.02 12.62
N CYS A 109 22.37 2.83 12.25
CA CYS A 109 21.16 3.00 13.05
C CYS A 109 20.36 1.70 13.19
N TRP A 110 20.27 0.90 12.12
CA TRP A 110 19.53 -0.36 12.11
C TRP A 110 20.09 -1.38 13.10
N LYS A 111 21.42 -1.44 13.28
CA LYS A 111 22.05 -2.30 14.30
C LYS A 111 21.59 -1.96 15.72
N VAL A 112 21.30 -0.70 15.99
CA VAL A 112 20.82 -0.23 17.31
C VAL A 112 19.31 -0.42 17.46
N VAL A 113 18.54 -0.19 16.40
CA VAL A 113 17.07 -0.27 16.46
C VAL A 113 16.54 -1.69 16.35
N LYS A 114 17.15 -2.55 15.52
CA LYS A 114 16.68 -3.93 15.26
C LYS A 114 16.46 -4.77 16.54
N PRO A 115 17.33 -4.72 17.57
CA PRO A 115 17.10 -5.44 18.83
C PRO A 115 15.88 -4.98 19.61
N LEU A 116 15.43 -3.73 19.42
CA LEU A 116 14.27 -3.15 20.11
C LEU A 116 12.94 -3.51 19.42
N LEU A 117 12.99 -4.10 18.23
CA LEU A 117 11.80 -4.52 17.49
C LEU A 117 11.23 -5.82 18.07
N LYS A 118 9.91 -5.98 17.95
CA LYS A 118 9.22 -7.25 18.27
C LYS A 118 9.81 -8.39 17.45
N GLU A 119 9.86 -9.59 18.03
CA GLU A 119 10.47 -10.77 17.40
C GLU A 119 9.95 -11.04 15.98
N ARG A 120 8.62 -10.94 15.82
CA ARG A 120 7.94 -11.15 14.55
C ARG A 120 8.45 -10.17 13.47
N THR A 121 8.47 -8.89 13.79
CA THR A 121 8.98 -7.83 12.90
C THR A 121 10.48 -8.00 12.61
N ARG A 122 11.26 -8.35 13.63
CA ARG A 122 12.72 -8.56 13.52
C ARG A 122 13.08 -9.70 12.56
N LYS A 123 12.29 -10.79 12.54
CA LYS A 123 12.48 -11.93 11.62
C LYS A 123 12.04 -11.60 10.19
N LYS A 124 11.04 -10.74 10.03
CA LYS A 124 10.49 -10.36 8.73
C LYS A 124 11.35 -9.36 7.96
N ILE A 125 12.16 -8.54 8.62
CA ILE A 125 12.95 -7.49 7.95
C ILE A 125 14.40 -7.95 7.74
N GLN A 126 14.80 -8.02 6.48
CA GLN A 126 16.16 -8.28 6.03
C GLN A 126 16.70 -7.07 5.26
N VAL A 127 17.84 -6.55 5.71
CA VAL A 127 18.54 -5.47 5.03
C VAL A 127 19.65 -6.11 4.21
N LEU A 128 19.57 -5.98 2.90
CA LEU A 128 20.51 -6.56 1.94
C LEU A 128 21.60 -5.54 1.58
N HIS A 129 22.72 -6.05 1.06
CA HIS A 129 23.81 -5.21 0.60
C HIS A 129 23.59 -4.80 -0.87
N GLY A 130 23.82 -3.53 -1.18
CA GLY A 130 23.67 -3.00 -2.54
C GLY A 130 22.24 -3.21 -3.05
N SER A 131 22.10 -3.60 -4.31
CA SER A 131 20.79 -3.83 -4.94
C SER A 131 20.13 -5.15 -4.51
N GLY A 132 20.79 -5.97 -3.69
CA GLY A 132 20.26 -7.27 -3.22
C GLY A 132 20.08 -8.30 -4.33
N LYS A 133 20.72 -8.11 -5.49
CA LYS A 133 20.55 -8.96 -6.68
C LYS A 133 20.82 -10.43 -6.38
N ASP A 134 21.94 -10.73 -5.72
CA ASP A 134 22.39 -12.11 -5.51
C ASP A 134 21.47 -12.84 -4.53
N GLU A 135 21.02 -12.19 -3.47
CA GLU A 135 20.08 -12.75 -2.50
C GLU A 135 18.68 -12.93 -3.10
N LEU A 136 18.22 -11.97 -3.92
CA LEU A 136 16.94 -12.07 -4.60
C LEU A 136 16.93 -13.20 -5.64
N LEU A 137 18.03 -13.41 -6.38
CA LEU A 137 18.16 -14.51 -7.34
C LEU A 137 18.08 -15.91 -6.72
N GLN A 138 18.29 -16.04 -5.42
CA GLN A 138 18.11 -17.32 -4.72
C GLN A 138 16.63 -17.69 -4.56
N ILE A 139 15.73 -16.71 -4.64
CA ILE A 139 14.29 -16.89 -4.38
C ILE A 139 13.41 -16.55 -5.57
N MET A 140 13.94 -15.90 -6.61
CA MET A 140 13.16 -15.49 -7.78
C MET A 140 13.98 -15.55 -9.08
N ASP A 141 13.27 -15.71 -10.19
CA ASP A 141 13.90 -15.77 -11.51
C ASP A 141 14.41 -14.40 -11.93
N TYR A 142 15.47 -14.37 -12.75
CA TYR A 142 16.10 -13.12 -13.22
C TYR A 142 15.10 -12.17 -13.90
N GLU A 143 14.16 -12.71 -14.68
CA GLU A 143 13.12 -11.92 -15.35
C GLU A 143 12.20 -11.20 -14.36
N SER A 144 11.96 -11.80 -13.19
CA SER A 144 11.12 -11.25 -12.13
C SER A 144 11.84 -10.25 -11.23
N LEU A 145 13.15 -10.08 -11.38
CA LEU A 145 13.89 -9.08 -10.61
C LEU A 145 13.41 -7.66 -10.95
N PRO A 146 13.36 -6.75 -9.97
CA PRO A 146 13.25 -5.32 -10.21
C PRO A 146 14.31 -4.80 -11.19
N HIS A 147 13.98 -3.79 -12.00
CA HIS A 147 14.98 -3.22 -12.93
C HIS A 147 16.22 -2.69 -12.20
N PHE A 148 16.05 -2.07 -11.02
CA PHE A 148 17.17 -1.57 -10.20
C PHE A 148 18.06 -2.68 -9.62
N CYS A 149 17.60 -3.94 -9.61
CA CYS A 149 18.43 -5.10 -9.27
C CYS A 149 19.16 -5.66 -10.50
N LYS A 150 18.65 -5.42 -11.71
CA LYS A 150 19.19 -5.98 -12.95
C LYS A 150 20.43 -5.22 -13.41
N GLU A 151 20.41 -3.90 -13.33
CA GLU A 151 21.51 -3.04 -13.79
C GLU A 151 22.66 -2.98 -12.79
N GLN A 152 23.84 -3.44 -13.21
CA GLN A 152 25.09 -3.15 -12.50
C GLN A 152 25.57 -1.77 -12.91
N SER A 153 25.90 -0.95 -11.91
CA SER A 153 26.82 0.17 -12.04
C SER A 153 28.08 -0.27 -12.79
N SER A 154 28.21 0.16 -14.04
CA SER A 154 29.46 0.06 -14.79
C SER A 154 29.58 1.29 -15.66
N GLY A 155 30.43 2.21 -15.24
CA GLY A 155 30.96 3.22 -16.13
C GLY A 155 31.68 2.53 -17.28
N SER A 156 31.01 2.38 -18.42
CA SER A 156 31.57 2.38 -19.76
C SER A 156 30.41 2.19 -20.72
N SER A 157 30.22 3.18 -21.60
CA SER A 157 29.38 3.06 -22.79
C SER A 157 29.80 1.82 -23.57
N LYS A 158 28.98 0.78 -23.55
CA LYS A 158 28.96 -0.23 -24.61
C LYS A 158 27.51 -0.51 -24.94
N TYR A 159 27.11 0.03 -26.09
CA TYR A 159 25.88 -0.29 -26.79
C TYR A 159 25.76 -1.81 -26.92
N PHE A 160 24.85 -2.40 -26.15
CA PHE A 160 24.31 -3.72 -26.47
C PHE A 160 23.21 -3.54 -27.54
N PRO A 161 23.10 -4.44 -28.53
CA PRO A 161 22.16 -4.26 -29.64
C PRO A 161 20.72 -4.25 -29.13
N LEU A 162 20.03 -3.15 -29.41
CA LEU A 162 18.69 -2.76 -28.92
C LEU A 162 17.55 -3.59 -29.55
N SER A 163 17.75 -4.87 -29.88
CA SER A 163 16.77 -5.67 -30.64
C SER A 163 16.44 -7.05 -30.04
N LEU A 164 16.90 -7.36 -28.82
CA LEU A 164 16.61 -8.63 -28.14
C LEU A 164 16.25 -8.50 -26.65
N ILE A 165 16.18 -7.28 -26.12
CA ILE A 165 15.69 -7.02 -24.76
C ILE A 165 14.26 -6.52 -24.91
N GLY A 166 13.28 -7.41 -24.66
CA GLY A 166 11.93 -6.96 -24.32
C GLY A 166 12.07 -5.92 -23.22
N SER A 167 11.46 -4.75 -23.44
CA SER A 167 11.49 -3.55 -22.59
C SER A 167 11.98 -3.84 -21.16
N THR A 168 13.09 -3.22 -20.77
CA THR A 168 13.39 -3.03 -19.34
C THR A 168 12.31 -2.11 -18.78
N GLU A 169 11.14 -2.66 -18.46
CA GLU A 169 10.02 -1.89 -17.94
C GLU A 169 10.43 -1.31 -16.59
N ASP A 170 10.57 0.01 -16.53
CA ASP A 170 10.79 0.74 -15.30
C ASP A 170 9.56 0.53 -14.39
N CYS A 171 9.72 -0.34 -13.40
CA CYS A 171 8.70 -0.65 -12.41
C CYS A 171 8.35 0.53 -11.49
N PHE A 172 9.06 1.65 -11.55
CA PHE A 172 8.68 2.90 -10.88
C PHE A 172 7.80 3.80 -11.77
N SER A 173 7.71 3.53 -13.07
CA SER A 173 6.94 4.35 -14.00
C SER A 173 5.46 4.35 -13.64
N ALA A 174 4.83 5.52 -13.57
CA ALA A 174 3.38 5.62 -13.37
C ALA A 174 2.57 4.87 -14.44
N ASP A 175 3.14 4.71 -15.63
CA ASP A 175 2.53 4.00 -16.76
C ASP A 175 2.69 2.48 -16.69
N HIS A 176 3.40 1.96 -15.69
CA HIS A 176 3.53 0.52 -15.52
C HIS A 176 2.14 -0.09 -15.24
N PRO A 177 1.78 -1.23 -15.89
CA PRO A 177 0.43 -1.80 -15.79
C PRO A 177 -0.05 -2.06 -14.36
N PHE A 178 0.87 -2.39 -13.45
CA PHE A 178 0.58 -2.52 -12.03
C PHE A 178 0.06 -1.22 -11.39
N HIS A 179 0.71 -0.08 -11.67
CA HIS A 179 0.35 1.21 -11.07
C HIS A 179 -0.95 1.75 -11.66
N GLN A 180 -1.17 1.56 -12.96
CA GLN A 180 -2.45 1.84 -13.61
C GLN A 180 -3.58 1.01 -12.99
N GLY A 181 -3.39 -0.31 -12.86
CA GLY A 181 -4.39 -1.19 -12.25
C GLY A 181 -4.69 -0.86 -10.77
N LEU A 182 -3.67 -0.43 -10.01
CA LEU A 182 -3.85 0.06 -8.65
C LEU A 182 -4.65 1.38 -8.62
N TYR A 183 -4.31 2.32 -9.49
CA TYR A 183 -4.99 3.60 -9.60
C TYR A 183 -6.47 3.41 -9.93
N ASP A 184 -6.77 2.63 -10.97
CA ASP A 184 -8.13 2.30 -11.39
C ASP A 184 -8.93 1.63 -10.27
N TYR A 185 -8.29 0.70 -9.54
CA TYR A 185 -8.91 0.05 -8.39
C TYR A 185 -9.26 1.06 -7.28
N VAL A 186 -8.32 1.94 -6.94
CA VAL A 186 -8.52 2.95 -5.88
C VAL A 186 -9.62 3.94 -6.29
N GLU A 187 -9.60 4.45 -7.52
CA GLU A 187 -10.65 5.32 -8.04
C GLU A 187 -12.02 4.63 -8.03
N HIS A 188 -12.08 3.37 -8.45
CA HIS A 188 -13.31 2.60 -8.44
C HIS A 188 -13.88 2.47 -7.02
N GLN A 189 -13.05 2.11 -6.03
CA GLN A 189 -13.45 2.01 -4.63
C GLN A 189 -13.96 3.35 -4.08
N GLN A 190 -13.28 4.46 -4.40
CA GLN A 190 -13.72 5.80 -3.99
C GLN A 190 -15.05 6.19 -4.63
N SER A 191 -15.26 5.84 -5.91
CA SER A 191 -16.52 6.10 -6.62
C SER A 191 -17.69 5.33 -5.98
N LEU A 192 -17.49 4.08 -5.58
CA LEU A 192 -18.50 3.27 -4.90
C LEU A 192 -18.83 3.84 -3.53
N PHE A 193 -17.80 4.22 -2.77
CA PHE A 193 -17.95 4.86 -1.48
C PHE A 193 -18.74 6.18 -1.58
N TRP A 194 -18.45 7.00 -2.59
CA TRP A 194 -19.19 8.24 -2.84
C TRP A 194 -20.66 7.96 -3.22
N LYS A 195 -20.91 7.02 -4.15
CA LYS A 195 -22.27 6.61 -4.55
C LYS A 195 -23.09 6.09 -3.37
N SER A 196 -22.46 5.37 -2.45
CA SER A 196 -23.10 4.86 -1.23
C SER A 196 -23.47 5.94 -0.21
N ARG A 197 -22.91 7.16 -0.33
CA ARG A 197 -23.20 8.30 0.56
C ARG A 197 -24.18 9.31 -0.04
N VAL A 198 -24.55 9.19 -1.31
CA VAL A 198 -25.62 10.00 -1.90
C VAL A 198 -26.96 9.46 -1.37
N PRO A 199 -27.77 10.25 -0.65
CA PRO A 199 -29.11 9.81 -0.25
C PRO A 199 -29.91 9.50 -1.51
N ILE A 200 -30.53 8.32 -1.56
CA ILE A 200 -31.50 7.98 -2.61
C ILE A 200 -32.60 9.04 -2.50
N LYS A 201 -32.72 9.94 -3.50
CA LYS A 201 -33.94 10.71 -3.66
C LYS A 201 -35.03 9.72 -4.03
N GLU A 202 -35.95 9.45 -3.12
CA GLU A 202 -37.20 8.78 -3.45
C GLU A 202 -37.88 9.59 -4.56
N GLU A 203 -38.14 8.95 -5.70
CA GLU A 203 -39.01 9.51 -6.72
C GLU A 203 -40.41 9.62 -6.13
N SER A 204 -40.91 10.86 -6.07
CA SER A 204 -42.26 11.19 -5.62
C SER A 204 -43.28 10.58 -6.59
N PHE A 205 -43.81 9.40 -6.25
CA PHE A 205 -45.13 9.00 -6.72
C PHE A 205 -46.15 9.82 -5.92
N GLN A 206 -46.82 10.70 -6.63
CA GLN A 206 -47.86 11.56 -6.11
C GLN A 206 -49.16 10.76 -6.07
N ASP A 207 -49.43 10.12 -4.95
CA ASP A 207 -50.77 9.60 -4.61
C ASP A 207 -51.24 10.29 -3.32
N ASP A 208 -52.40 10.93 -3.41
CA ASP A 208 -53.02 11.78 -2.39
C ASP A 208 -53.15 11.06 -1.02
N ILE A 209 -52.51 11.62 0.00
CA ILE A 209 -52.68 11.22 1.41
C ILE A 209 -53.66 12.21 2.07
N PRO A 210 -54.76 11.74 2.69
CA PRO A 210 -55.73 12.62 3.37
C PRO A 210 -55.11 13.32 4.59
N GLU A 211 -55.51 14.57 4.86
CA GLU A 211 -55.00 15.35 5.99
C GLU A 211 -55.20 14.65 7.36
N PRO A 212 -54.20 14.72 8.26
CA PRO A 212 -54.26 14.04 9.56
C PRO A 212 -55.11 14.79 10.60
N ASP A 213 -55.76 13.97 11.43
CA ASP A 213 -56.68 14.31 12.53
C ASP A 213 -56.04 15.21 13.61
N PRO A 214 -56.72 16.30 14.06
CA PRO A 214 -56.20 17.27 15.03
C PRO A 214 -55.71 16.70 16.37
N ASP A 215 -56.13 15.51 16.78
CA ASP A 215 -55.73 14.87 18.05
C ASP A 215 -54.22 14.49 18.09
N SER A 216 -53.60 14.32 16.93
CA SER A 216 -52.17 13.99 16.80
C SER A 216 -51.23 15.17 17.12
N THR A 217 -51.75 16.40 17.14
CA THR A 217 -50.96 17.62 17.41
C THR A 217 -50.71 17.84 18.91
N GLU A 218 -51.62 17.36 19.77
CA GLU A 218 -51.53 17.56 21.23
C GLU A 218 -50.45 16.66 21.87
N ILE A 219 -50.21 15.50 21.27
CA ILE A 219 -49.18 14.54 21.72
C ILE A 219 -47.76 15.08 21.43
N ALA A 220 -47.58 15.78 20.32
CA ALA A 220 -46.29 16.34 19.93
C ALA A 220 -45.86 17.49 20.87
N LEU A 221 -46.78 18.39 21.21
CA LEU A 221 -46.50 19.54 22.08
C LEU A 221 -46.21 19.13 23.53
N THR A 222 -46.83 18.04 24.00
CA THR A 222 -46.59 17.49 25.34
C THR A 222 -45.19 16.89 25.47
N THR A 223 -44.67 16.29 24.39
CA THR A 223 -43.34 15.65 24.39
C THR A 223 -42.19 16.67 24.40
N GLU A 224 -42.37 17.82 23.73
CA GLU A 224 -41.37 18.89 23.72
C GLU A 224 -41.28 19.64 25.05
N SER A 225 -42.42 19.81 25.75
CA SER A 225 -42.46 20.48 27.07
C SER A 225 -41.75 19.70 28.18
N GLU A 226 -41.81 18.36 28.17
CA GLU A 226 -41.17 17.51 29.21
C GLU A 226 -39.65 17.38 29.02
N LEU A 227 -39.13 17.55 27.80
CA LEU A 227 -37.71 17.51 27.52
C LEU A 227 -36.95 18.77 27.95
N GLN A 228 -37.62 19.93 28.00
CA GLN A 228 -37.01 21.17 28.49
C GLN A 228 -36.96 21.26 30.02
N LYS A 229 -37.81 20.50 30.73
CA LYS A 229 -37.93 20.57 32.19
C LYS A 229 -36.95 19.67 32.95
N ASN A 230 -36.37 18.68 32.28
CA ASN A 230 -35.43 17.71 32.86
C ASN A 230 -33.95 18.01 32.52
N GLY A 231 -33.67 19.23 32.04
CA GLY A 231 -32.35 19.67 31.56
C GLY A 231 -31.64 20.74 32.43
N GLU A 232 -32.06 20.95 33.68
CA GLU A 232 -31.35 21.77 34.67
C GLU A 232 -31.13 21.01 35.99
#